data_AF-A0A0H4CA41-F1
#
_entry.id   AF-A0A0H4CA41-F1
#
_cell.length_a   1.000
_cell.length_b   1.000
_cell.length_c   1.000
_cell.angle_alpha   90.00
_cell.angle_beta   90.00
_cell.angle_gamma   90.00
#
_symmetry.space_group_name_H-M   'P 1'
#
loop_
_entity.id
_entity.type
_entity.pdbx_description
1 polymer ?
#
loop_
_entity_poly.entity_id
_entity_poly.type
_entity_poly.pdbx_seq_one_letter_code
_entity_poly.pdbx_strand_id
1 'polypeptide(L)'
;MPLCPEIEPYAHGLLDVGDGNHVHRETSGDPDGTPALLLHGGPGSGSTPCARRLCDPAAYRIVQLDQRGSGRSVPHASRHDTDMSVNDAHLLKAIPGTLVQGSLDLGSLLGTVWRLQHAWPGGELVIVDDAGHNAGAPGTAEALVAATDRDAGRTGRGPTTLSGSTR
;
A
#
# COMPACT_ATOMS: atom_id res chain seq x y z
N MET A 1 -1.25 -17.34 -1.02
CA MET A 1 -0.65 -17.38 0.35
C MET A 1 -1.59 -16.71 1.36
N PRO A 2 -1.67 -17.14 2.64
CA PRO A 2 -2.53 -16.49 3.63
C PRO A 2 -1.98 -15.11 4.04
N LEU A 3 -2.88 -14.18 4.36
CA LEU A 3 -2.53 -12.86 4.92
C LEU A 3 -1.84 -13.01 6.28
N CYS A 4 -0.95 -12.06 6.60
CA CYS A 4 -0.32 -11.98 7.92
C CYS A 4 -1.36 -11.74 9.04
N PRO A 5 -1.01 -11.96 10.32
CA PRO A 5 -1.89 -11.63 11.44
C PRO A 5 -2.28 -10.15 11.44
N GLU A 6 -3.43 -9.85 12.06
CA GLU A 6 -3.81 -8.47 12.32
C GLU A 6 -2.96 -7.88 13.44
N ILE A 7 -2.57 -6.62 13.29
CA ILE A 7 -1.70 -5.85 14.20
C ILE A 7 -2.25 -4.44 14.27
N GLU A 8 -2.05 -3.69 15.35
CA GLU A 8 -2.41 -2.26 15.42
C GLU A 8 -1.21 -1.33 15.15
N PRO A 9 -1.44 -0.10 14.66
CA PRO A 9 -0.35 0.85 14.50
C PRO A 9 0.14 1.31 15.86
N TYR A 10 1.47 1.35 16.04
CA TYR A 10 2.09 1.91 17.24
C TYR A 10 2.27 3.42 17.14
N ALA A 11 2.18 3.99 15.93
CA ALA A 11 2.21 5.43 15.70
C ALA A 11 1.24 5.82 14.59
N HIS A 12 0.54 6.94 14.74
CA HIS A 12 -0.33 7.50 13.72
C HIS A 12 -0.47 9.02 13.90
N GLY A 13 -0.92 9.70 12.86
CA GLY A 13 -1.24 11.12 12.93
C GLY A 13 -1.10 11.84 11.59
N LEU A 14 -1.30 13.15 11.64
CA LEU A 14 -1.14 14.04 10.49
C LEU A 14 0.32 14.49 10.38
N LEU A 15 0.90 14.29 9.20
CA LEU A 15 2.20 14.82 8.81
C LEU A 15 1.99 16.09 7.99
N ASP A 16 2.51 17.22 8.47
CA ASP A 16 2.60 18.43 7.64
C ASP A 16 3.59 18.17 6.50
N VAL A 17 3.11 18.30 5.26
CA VAL A 17 3.88 18.06 4.04
C VAL A 17 4.01 19.34 3.20
N GLY A 18 3.71 20.51 3.78
CA GLY A 18 3.76 21.80 3.10
C GLY A 18 2.54 22.07 2.22
N ASP A 19 2.49 23.28 1.66
CA ASP A 19 1.42 23.77 0.78
C ASP A 19 0.01 23.62 1.40
N GLY A 20 -0.07 23.78 2.73
CA GLY A 20 -1.31 23.65 3.49
C GLY A 20 -1.87 22.22 3.59
N ASN A 21 -1.13 21.21 3.15
CA ASN A 21 -1.58 19.82 3.20
C ASN A 21 -1.02 19.09 4.41
N HIS A 22 -1.86 18.23 4.98
CA HIS A 22 -1.49 17.29 6.03
C HIS A 22 -1.87 15.88 5.60
N VAL A 23 -0.88 14.99 5.55
CA VAL A 23 -1.06 13.60 5.17
C VAL A 23 -1.25 12.75 6.41
N HIS A 24 -2.36 12.02 6.48
CA HIS A 24 -2.56 11.00 7.50
C HIS A 24 -1.62 9.83 7.27
N ARG A 25 -0.88 9.44 8.30
CA ARG A 25 -0.02 8.26 8.31
C ARG A 25 -0.32 7.34 9.48
N GLU A 26 -0.11 6.06 9.26
CA GLU A 26 -0.03 5.03 10.30
C GLU A 26 1.27 4.26 10.15
N THR A 27 1.84 3.80 11.26
CA THR A 27 3.05 2.98 11.30
C THR A 27 2.83 1.77 12.19
N SER A 28 3.11 0.59 11.64
CA SER A 28 2.87 -0.73 12.24
C SER A 28 4.07 -1.66 12.01
N GLY A 29 4.06 -2.83 12.65
CA GLY A 29 5.12 -3.85 12.50
C GLY A 29 6.35 -3.56 13.37
N ASP A 30 7.52 -3.99 12.91
CA ASP A 30 8.80 -3.82 13.59
C ASP A 30 9.37 -2.41 13.32
N PRO A 31 9.59 -1.55 14.34
CA PRO A 31 10.20 -0.24 14.17
C PRO A 31 11.60 -0.25 13.52
N ASP A 32 12.32 -1.36 13.66
CA ASP A 32 13.67 -1.57 13.12
C ASP A 32 13.66 -2.40 11.82
N GLY A 33 12.47 -2.83 11.37
CA GLY A 33 12.29 -3.58 10.13
C GLY A 33 12.54 -2.75 8.87
N THR A 34 12.62 -3.42 7.72
CA THR A 34 12.73 -2.77 6.42
C THR A 34 11.55 -1.81 6.24
N PRO A 35 11.75 -0.56 5.79
CA PRO A 35 10.63 0.35 5.57
C PRO A 35 9.82 -0.08 4.34
N ALA A 36 8.50 -0.26 4.51
CA ALA A 36 7.57 -0.52 3.42
C ALA A 36 6.48 0.55 3.40
N LEU A 37 6.30 1.21 2.25
CA LEU A 37 5.21 2.17 2.04
C LEU A 37 4.06 1.47 1.31
N LEU A 38 2.90 1.41 1.95
CA LEU A 38 1.66 0.91 1.35
C LEU A 38 0.76 2.09 0.93
N LEU A 39 0.45 2.14 -0.37
CA LEU A 39 -0.43 3.15 -0.95
C LEU A 39 -1.79 2.52 -1.27
N HIS A 40 -2.87 3.22 -0.94
CA HIS A 40 -4.21 2.82 -1.36
C HIS A 40 -4.43 3.12 -2.85
N GLY A 41 -5.36 2.39 -3.48
CA GLY A 41 -5.87 2.72 -4.81
C GLY A 41 -7.04 3.71 -4.74
N GLY A 42 -7.47 4.19 -5.91
CA GLY A 42 -8.68 5.01 -6.09
C GLY A 42 -8.53 6.47 -5.62
N PRO A 43 -9.05 7.44 -6.38
CA PRO A 43 -9.00 8.85 -5.99
C PRO A 43 -9.88 9.11 -4.76
N GLY A 44 -9.36 9.81 -3.76
CA GLY A 44 -10.11 10.17 -2.55
C GLY A 44 -10.28 9.04 -1.53
N SER A 45 -9.90 7.80 -1.87
CA SER A 45 -9.92 6.65 -0.95
C SER A 45 -8.98 6.82 0.24
N GLY A 46 -8.99 5.87 1.18
CA GLY A 46 -8.02 5.86 2.28
C GLY A 46 -7.33 4.51 2.39
N SER A 47 -6.23 4.49 3.14
CA SER A 47 -5.64 3.26 3.64
C SER A 47 -6.63 2.49 4.50
N THR A 48 -6.53 1.16 4.48
CA THR A 48 -7.41 0.28 5.26
C THR A 48 -6.59 -0.54 6.26
N PRO A 49 -7.16 -0.89 7.42
CA PRO A 49 -6.51 -1.78 8.38
C PRO A 49 -6.17 -3.16 7.81
N CYS A 50 -6.81 -3.60 6.72
CA CYS A 50 -6.48 -4.88 6.09
C CYS A 50 -5.11 -4.83 5.37
N ALA A 51 -4.72 -3.67 4.82
CA ALA A 51 -3.54 -3.59 3.96
C ALA A 51 -2.22 -3.89 4.70
N ARG A 52 -2.09 -3.56 6.00
CA ARG A 52 -0.92 -3.95 6.81
C ARG A 52 -0.69 -5.47 6.87
N ARG A 53 -1.73 -6.28 6.64
CA ARG A 53 -1.64 -7.74 6.64
C ARG A 53 -1.01 -8.31 5.37
N LEU A 54 -0.73 -7.46 4.37
CA LEU A 54 -0.01 -7.85 3.16
C LEU A 54 1.48 -8.04 3.45
N CYS A 55 2.04 -7.31 4.42
CA CYS A 55 3.44 -7.37 4.80
C CYS A 55 3.65 -8.20 6.08
N ASP A 56 4.79 -8.87 6.19
CA ASP A 56 5.19 -9.51 7.45
C ASP A 56 5.50 -8.44 8.52
N PRO A 57 4.74 -8.36 9.63
CA PRO A 57 5.01 -7.37 10.66
C PRO A 57 6.35 -7.57 11.36
N ALA A 58 6.92 -8.77 11.35
CA ALA A 58 8.22 -9.03 11.96
C ALA A 58 9.40 -8.69 11.03
N ALA A 59 9.14 -8.43 9.74
CA ALA A 59 10.18 -8.04 8.78
C ALA A 59 10.14 -6.55 8.43
N TYR A 60 8.96 -5.93 8.55
CA TYR A 60 8.72 -4.59 8.02
C TYR A 60 8.34 -3.57 9.09
N ARG A 61 8.92 -2.38 8.94
CA ARG A 61 8.32 -1.13 9.40
C ARG A 61 7.31 -0.68 8.35
N ILE A 62 6.04 -1.00 8.59
CA ILE A 62 4.96 -0.75 7.63
C ILE A 62 4.46 0.68 7.81
N VAL A 63 4.51 1.48 6.76
CA VAL A 63 3.96 2.85 6.72
C VAL A 63 2.78 2.85 5.75
N GLN A 64 1.59 3.19 6.26
CA GLN A 64 0.40 3.41 5.44
C GLN A 64 0.11 4.90 5.38
N LEU A 65 -0.18 5.42 4.18
CA LEU A 65 -0.57 6.82 3.98
C LEU A 65 -1.94 6.90 3.35
N ASP A 66 -2.70 7.91 3.74
CA ASP A 66 -3.77 8.44 2.91
C ASP A 66 -3.16 9.54 2.05
N GLN A 67 -3.17 9.40 0.72
CA GLN A 67 -2.53 10.39 -0.17
C GLN A 67 -3.15 11.79 0.03
N ARG A 68 -2.43 12.86 -0.37
CA ARG A 68 -3.02 14.23 -0.37
C ARG A 68 -4.40 14.20 -1.04
N GLY A 69 -5.36 14.92 -0.48
CA GLY A 69 -6.73 14.92 -0.99
C GLY A 69 -7.56 13.67 -0.69
N SER A 70 -7.04 12.68 0.04
CA SER A 70 -7.67 11.36 0.14
C SER A 70 -7.88 10.92 1.59
N GLY A 71 -8.92 10.14 1.85
CA GLY A 71 -9.17 9.52 3.15
C GLY A 71 -9.23 10.54 4.30
N ARG A 72 -8.34 10.35 5.27
CA ARG A 72 -8.21 11.18 6.48
C ARG A 72 -7.22 12.32 6.32
N SER A 73 -6.56 12.43 5.17
CA SER A 73 -5.68 13.56 4.84
C SER A 73 -6.49 14.81 4.56
N VAL A 74 -5.91 15.96 4.87
CA VAL A 74 -6.58 17.26 4.74
C VAL A 74 -5.73 18.24 3.94
N PRO A 75 -6.34 19.09 3.09
CA PRO A 75 -7.75 19.09 2.72
C PRO A 75 -8.13 17.89 1.82
N HIS A 76 -9.39 17.46 1.88
CA HIS A 76 -9.91 16.37 1.04
C HIS A 76 -10.23 16.86 -0.38
N ALA A 77 -10.02 16.04 -1.41
CA ALA A 77 -10.19 16.40 -2.83
C ALA A 77 -11.63 16.73 -3.23
N SER A 78 -12.61 16.35 -2.41
CA SER A 78 -14.02 16.72 -2.62
C SER A 78 -14.30 18.20 -2.35
N ARG A 79 -13.39 18.93 -1.68
CA ARG A 79 -13.55 20.36 -1.51
C ARG A 79 -13.16 21.09 -2.79
N HIS A 80 -13.96 22.07 -3.17
CA HIS A 80 -13.75 22.88 -4.37
C HIS A 80 -12.46 23.70 -4.37
N ASP A 81 -11.90 23.98 -3.19
CA ASP A 81 -10.72 24.81 -2.97
C ASP A 81 -9.42 23.99 -2.79
N THR A 82 -9.50 22.65 -2.89
CA THR A 82 -8.32 21.78 -2.77
C THR A 82 -7.46 21.88 -4.03
N ASP A 83 -6.23 22.38 -3.86
CA ASP A 83 -5.22 22.36 -4.91
C ASP A 83 -4.60 20.96 -5.03
N MET A 84 -4.85 20.30 -6.16
CA MET A 84 -4.28 18.97 -6.47
C MET A 84 -3.03 19.07 -7.36
N SER A 85 -2.62 20.27 -7.78
CA SER A 85 -1.42 20.49 -8.61
C SER A 85 -0.12 20.27 -7.84
N VAL A 86 -0.18 20.34 -6.51
CA VAL A 86 0.92 20.10 -5.55
C VAL A 86 1.13 18.62 -5.21
N ASN A 87 0.65 17.70 -6.06
CA ASN A 87 0.81 16.27 -5.85
C ASN A 87 2.17 15.75 -6.33
N ASP A 88 2.91 15.10 -5.44
CA ASP A 88 4.32 14.75 -5.63
C ASP A 88 4.56 13.32 -6.15
N ALA A 89 3.74 12.82 -7.08
CA ALA A 89 3.87 11.45 -7.58
C ALA A 89 5.26 11.12 -8.15
N HIS A 90 5.99 12.15 -8.62
CA HIS A 90 7.35 12.04 -9.12
C HIS A 90 8.38 11.59 -8.07
N LEU A 91 8.09 11.70 -6.77
CA LEU A 91 8.97 11.26 -5.69
C LEU A 91 9.13 9.73 -5.63
N LEU A 92 8.20 8.98 -6.23
CA LEU A 92 8.28 7.51 -6.30
C LEU A 92 9.42 7.02 -7.19
N LYS A 93 9.97 7.86 -8.08
CA LYS A 93 10.95 7.46 -9.10
C LYS A 93 12.20 6.75 -8.54
N ALA A 94 12.61 7.06 -7.32
CA ALA A 94 13.78 6.48 -6.67
C ALA A 94 13.46 5.26 -5.78
N ILE A 95 12.18 4.91 -5.64
CA ILE A 95 11.70 3.84 -4.76
C ILE A 95 11.35 2.64 -5.64
N PRO A 96 11.89 1.43 -5.41
CA PRO A 96 11.40 0.23 -6.09
C PRO A 96 9.96 -0.06 -5.65
N GLY A 97 9.13 -0.60 -6.55
CA GLY A 97 7.74 -0.88 -6.21
C GLY A 97 7.09 -1.95 -7.08
N THR A 98 6.10 -2.63 -6.53
CA THR A 98 5.25 -3.57 -7.27
C THR A 98 3.83 -3.00 -7.37
N LEU A 99 3.30 -2.94 -8.59
CA LEU A 99 1.92 -2.63 -8.92
C LEU A 99 1.20 -3.94 -9.23
N VAL A 100 0.04 -4.17 -8.62
CA VAL A 100 -0.78 -5.37 -8.88
C VAL A 100 -2.13 -4.93 -9.41
N GLN A 101 -2.54 -5.43 -10.59
CA GLN A 101 -3.78 -5.06 -11.27
C GLN A 101 -4.55 -6.28 -11.76
N GLY A 102 -5.86 -6.31 -11.54
CA GLY A 102 -6.73 -7.32 -12.13
C GLY A 102 -7.00 -7.06 -13.63
N SER A 103 -6.99 -8.11 -14.46
CA SER A 103 -7.21 -7.98 -15.91
C SER A 103 -8.65 -7.59 -16.28
N LEU A 104 -9.61 -7.84 -15.38
CA LEU A 104 -11.03 -7.50 -15.51
C LEU A 104 -11.44 -6.31 -14.64
N ASP A 105 -10.48 -5.48 -14.20
CA ASP A 105 -10.77 -4.26 -13.46
C ASP A 105 -11.37 -3.18 -14.38
N LEU A 106 -12.70 -3.10 -14.39
CA LEU A 106 -13.44 -2.06 -15.11
C LEU A 106 -13.49 -0.73 -14.36
N GLY A 107 -13.13 -0.71 -13.07
CA GLY A 107 -13.08 0.49 -12.23
C GLY A 107 -11.77 1.28 -12.40
N SER A 108 -10.69 0.58 -12.73
CA SER A 108 -9.41 1.16 -13.14
C SER A 108 -8.91 0.45 -14.40
N LEU A 109 -9.01 1.11 -15.54
CA LEU A 109 -8.58 0.53 -16.82
C LEU A 109 -7.07 0.20 -16.78
N LEU A 110 -6.69 -0.96 -17.32
CA LEU A 110 -5.30 -1.44 -17.40
C LEU A 110 -4.33 -0.38 -17.96
N GLY A 111 -4.79 0.48 -18.87
CA GLY A 111 -3.97 1.58 -19.42
C GLY A 111 -3.49 2.58 -18.36
N THR A 112 -4.22 2.76 -17.25
CA THR A 112 -3.85 3.66 -16.16
C THR A 112 -2.62 3.14 -15.43
N VAL A 113 -2.66 1.89 -14.96
CA VAL A 113 -1.54 1.29 -14.23
C VAL A 113 -0.32 1.09 -15.14
N TRP A 114 -0.53 0.79 -16.42
CA TRP A 114 0.55 0.68 -17.41
C TRP A 114 1.30 2.01 -17.59
N ARG A 115 0.58 3.13 -17.68
CA ARG A 115 1.19 4.47 -17.75
C ARG A 115 1.94 4.82 -16.48
N LEU A 116 1.37 4.48 -15.31
CA LEU A 116 2.04 4.68 -14.03
C LEU A 116 3.36 3.90 -13.97
N GLN A 117 3.34 2.63 -14.36
CA GLN A 117 4.53 1.80 -14.44
C GLN A 117 5.58 2.41 -15.39
N HIS A 118 5.18 2.89 -16.57
CA HIS A 118 6.12 3.54 -17.50
C HIS A 118 6.69 4.87 -16.96
N ALA A 119 5.97 5.56 -16.08
CA ALA A 119 6.44 6.77 -15.41
C ALA A 119 7.28 6.48 -14.14
N TRP A 120 7.34 5.22 -13.71
CA TRP A 120 8.02 4.76 -12.50
C TRP A 120 9.15 3.77 -12.86
N PRO A 121 10.40 4.24 -13.02
CA PRO A 121 11.50 3.40 -13.52
C PRO A 121 11.84 2.16 -12.69
N GLY A 122 11.52 2.17 -11.38
CA GLY A 122 11.67 1.02 -10.48
C GLY A 122 10.36 0.24 -10.24
N GLY A 123 9.31 0.54 -11.00
CA GLY A 123 7.99 -0.07 -10.87
C GLY A 123 7.87 -1.34 -11.71
N GLU A 124 7.52 -2.44 -11.07
CA GLU A 124 7.10 -3.69 -11.72
C GLU A 124 5.57 -3.77 -11.76
N LEU A 125 5.01 -4.27 -12.85
CA LEU A 125 3.56 -4.48 -12.99
C LEU A 125 3.25 -5.98 -13.06
N VAL A 126 2.40 -6.45 -12.14
CA VAL A 126 1.83 -7.79 -12.11
C VAL A 126 0.36 -7.70 -12.50
N ILE A 127 -0.01 -8.39 -13.58
CA ILE A 127 -1.42 -8.52 -14.00
C ILE A 127 -1.95 -9.86 -13.47
N VAL A 128 -3.11 -9.81 -12.82
CA VAL A 128 -3.80 -11.00 -12.29
C VAL A 128 -4.97 -11.32 -13.21
N ASP A 129 -4.91 -12.47 -13.85
CA ASP A 129 -5.97 -12.95 -14.75
C ASP A 129 -7.27 -13.20 -13.98
N ASP A 130 -8.41 -12.96 -14.65
CA ASP A 130 -9.77 -13.13 -14.14
C ASP A 130 -10.09 -12.36 -12.84
N ALA A 131 -9.27 -11.38 -12.46
CA ALA A 131 -9.46 -10.55 -11.28
C ALA A 131 -10.01 -9.16 -11.64
N GLY A 132 -10.94 -8.66 -10.82
CA GLY A 132 -11.47 -7.29 -10.91
C GLY A 132 -10.76 -6.31 -9.97
N HIS A 133 -11.45 -5.22 -9.60
CA HIS A 133 -10.90 -4.12 -8.80
C HIS A 133 -10.51 -4.47 -7.35
N ASN A 134 -11.04 -5.57 -6.81
CA ASN A 134 -10.95 -5.85 -5.38
C ASN A 134 -9.56 -6.39 -4.99
N ALA A 135 -8.78 -5.59 -4.24
CA ALA A 135 -7.47 -6.00 -3.71
C ALA A 135 -7.54 -7.23 -2.77
N GLY A 136 -8.69 -7.50 -2.16
CA GLY A 136 -8.93 -8.69 -1.34
C GLY A 136 -9.31 -9.95 -2.15
N ALA A 137 -9.41 -9.87 -3.47
CA ALA A 137 -9.61 -11.06 -4.30
C ALA A 137 -8.42 -12.03 -4.14
N PRO A 138 -8.64 -13.35 -4.08
CA PRO A 138 -7.59 -14.32 -3.75
C PRO A 138 -6.30 -14.17 -4.58
N GLY A 139 -6.41 -14.04 -5.91
CA GLY A 139 -5.24 -13.87 -6.78
C GLY A 139 -4.50 -12.54 -6.58
N THR A 140 -5.24 -11.45 -6.36
CA THR A 140 -4.65 -10.12 -6.11
C THR A 140 -3.95 -10.06 -4.77
N ALA A 141 -4.59 -10.57 -3.71
CA ALA A 141 -4.01 -10.64 -2.37
C ALA A 141 -2.76 -11.53 -2.36
N GLU A 142 -2.79 -12.65 -3.08
CA GLU A 142 -1.63 -13.53 -3.22
C GLU A 142 -0.46 -12.85 -3.94
N ALA A 143 -0.71 -12.15 -5.04
CA ALA A 143 0.32 -11.41 -5.76
C ALA A 143 0.96 -10.30 -4.89
N LEU A 144 0.13 -9.58 -4.12
CA LEU A 144 0.59 -8.55 -3.18
C LEU A 144 1.46 -9.15 -2.06
N VAL A 145 1.00 -10.22 -1.41
CA VAL A 145 1.78 -10.91 -0.36
C VAL A 145 3.09 -11.45 -0.94
N ALA A 146 3.05 -12.11 -2.11
CA ALA A 146 4.23 -12.63 -2.77
C ALA A 146 5.25 -11.53 -3.10
N ALA A 147 4.80 -10.35 -3.51
CA ALA A 147 5.67 -9.21 -3.75
C ALA A 147 6.39 -8.77 -2.47
N THR A 148 5.65 -8.56 -1.38
CA THR A 148 6.25 -8.14 -0.11
C THR A 148 7.15 -9.21 0.52
N ASP A 149 6.83 -10.50 0.36
CA ASP A 149 7.71 -11.57 0.84
C ASP A 149 9.02 -11.60 0.04
N ARG A 150 8.97 -11.40 -1.29
CA ARG A 150 10.15 -11.30 -2.16
C ARG A 150 11.06 -10.14 -1.74
N ASP A 151 10.48 -8.96 -1.52
CA ASP A 151 11.22 -7.74 -1.20
C ASP A 151 11.87 -7.83 0.20
N ALA A 152 11.32 -8.68 1.09
CA ALA A 152 11.92 -9.00 2.39
C ALA A 152 13.02 -10.07 2.30
N GLY A 153 13.32 -10.59 1.10
CA GLY A 153 14.24 -11.71 0.92
C GLY A 153 13.70 -13.06 1.41
N ARG A 154 12.38 -13.23 1.50
CA ARG A 154 11.74 -14.47 1.96
C ARG A 154 11.24 -15.28 0.76
N THR A 155 11.68 -16.53 0.62
CA THR A 155 11.12 -17.49 -0.33
C THR A 155 10.25 -18.51 0.42
N GLY A 156 8.93 -18.44 0.24
CA GLY A 156 7.98 -19.42 0.78
C GLY A 156 7.65 -19.23 2.27
N ARG A 157 6.54 -18.53 2.56
CA ARG A 157 5.94 -18.49 3.90
C ARG A 157 5.45 -19.88 4.31
N GLY A 158 6.20 -20.55 5.20
CA GLY A 158 5.70 -21.73 5.92
C GLY A 158 4.54 -21.35 6.85
N PRO A 159 3.69 -22.30 7.28
CA PRO A 159 2.56 -22.01 8.17
C PRO A 159 3.08 -21.40 9.48
N THR A 160 2.60 -20.19 9.80
CA THR A 160 2.94 -19.50 11.04
C THR A 160 2.43 -20.32 12.23
N THR A 161 3.30 -21.06 12.90
CA THR A 161 3.04 -21.57 14.25
C THR A 161 3.25 -20.43 15.23
N LEU A 162 2.17 -19.81 15.67
CA LEU A 162 2.19 -18.98 16.86
C LEU A 162 2.43 -19.90 18.06
N SER A 163 3.67 -19.94 18.54
CA SER A 163 3.95 -20.44 19.89
C SER A 163 3.37 -19.43 20.87
N GLY A 164 2.16 -19.73 21.37
CA GLY A 164 1.62 -19.07 22.54
C GLY A 164 2.48 -19.43 23.75
N SER A 165 3.33 -18.51 24.19
CA SER A 165 3.93 -18.59 25.52
C SER A 165 2.88 -18.15 26.54
N THR A 166 2.36 -19.11 27.28
CA THR A 166 1.70 -18.91 28.57
C THR A 166 2.60 -18.10 29.51
N ARG A 167 2.06 -17.05 30.13
CA ARG A 167 2.12 -16.79 31.57
C ARG A 167 0.88 -16.02 32.00
#